data_AF-F8F4A9-F1
#
_entry.id   AF-F8F4A9-F1
#
_cell.length_a   1.000
_cell.length_b   1.000
_cell.length_c   1.000
_cell.angle_alpha   90.00
_cell.angle_beta   90.00
_cell.angle_gamma   90.00
#
_symmetry.space_group_name_H-M   'P 1'
#
loop_
_entity.id
_entity.type
_entity.pdbx_description
1 polymer ?
#
loop_
_entity_poly.entity_id
_entity_poly.type
_entity_poly.pdbx_seq_one_letter_code
_entity_poly.pdbx_strand_id
1 'polypeptide(L)'
;MYLEQYNEAIDYCNKAIQYPEENKIFQMDAYILLSHIYIIIGNTKKAEETLIKLTHNYPEDPYALQFFGRFYYKYGNNTTDIDKAIHTFNECIRISWEQFGRVNEISDIVKYLVSAGDFVRSHAILQNTKAIVTSNNEASGIVYYFDAQIYALEGNNTEARKTAEQAQYYFKEANNPEALKELRNFLESIGQ
;
A
#
# COMPACT_ATOMS: atom_id res chain seq x y z
N MET A 1 11.06 9.20 -32.45
CA MET A 1 10.02 10.03 -31.79
C MET A 1 9.78 9.62 -30.33
N TYR A 2 9.16 8.47 -29.98
CA TYR A 2 8.94 8.13 -28.56
C TYR A 2 10.24 7.87 -27.75
N LEU A 3 11.24 7.21 -28.34
CA LEU A 3 12.52 6.92 -27.67
C LEU A 3 13.33 8.18 -27.31
N GLU A 4 13.26 9.23 -28.13
CA GLU A 4 13.97 10.48 -27.86
C GLU A 4 13.35 11.20 -26.65
N GLN A 5 12.02 11.20 -26.55
CA GLN A 5 11.29 11.77 -25.42
C GLN A 5 11.60 11.03 -24.10
N TYR A 6 11.74 9.70 -24.14
CA TYR A 6 12.14 8.95 -22.95
C TYR A 6 13.59 9.23 -22.53
N ASN A 7 14.51 9.38 -23.48
CA ASN A 7 15.90 9.72 -23.16
C ASN A 7 16.02 11.11 -22.52
N GLU A 8 15.27 12.08 -23.05
CA GLU A 8 15.20 13.42 -22.47
C GLU A 8 14.57 13.41 -21.06
N ALA A 9 13.48 12.66 -20.87
CA ALA A 9 12.86 12.50 -19.55
C ALA A 9 13.81 11.83 -18.54
N ILE A 10 14.57 10.80 -18.96
CA ILE A 10 15.59 10.16 -18.13
C ILE A 10 16.67 11.18 -17.71
N ASP A 11 17.15 12.02 -18.64
CA ASP A 11 18.13 13.06 -18.33
C ASP A 11 17.60 14.07 -17.30
N TYR A 12 16.35 14.52 -17.45
CA TYR A 12 15.71 15.40 -16.46
C TYR A 12 15.56 14.74 -15.08
N CYS A 13 15.13 13.49 -15.02
CA CYS A 13 15.05 12.75 -13.75
C CYS A 13 16.43 12.63 -13.09
N ASN A 14 17.48 12.29 -13.86
CA ASN A 14 18.83 12.17 -13.34
C ASN A 14 19.33 13.50 -12.79
N LYS A 15 19.09 14.62 -13.50
CA LYS A 15 19.41 15.96 -13.01
C LYS A 15 18.67 16.27 -11.71
N ALA A 16 17.38 16.00 -11.64
CA ALA A 16 16.56 16.21 -10.44
C ALA A 16 17.08 15.45 -9.21
N ILE A 17 17.53 14.20 -9.40
CA ILE A 17 18.13 13.38 -8.34
C ILE A 17 19.44 13.97 -7.79
N GLN A 18 20.19 14.72 -8.61
CA GLN A 18 21.47 15.33 -8.21
C GLN A 18 21.32 16.70 -7.52
N TYR A 19 20.11 17.28 -7.47
CA TYR A 19 19.91 18.54 -6.74
C TYR A 19 20.14 18.34 -5.23
N PRO A 20 20.60 19.36 -4.48
CA PRO A 20 20.88 19.24 -3.05
C PRO A 20 19.70 18.74 -2.21
N GLU A 21 20.00 18.03 -1.12
CA GLU A 21 19.07 17.28 -0.24
C GLU A 21 17.92 18.08 0.38
N GLU A 22 17.96 19.41 0.32
CA GLU A 22 16.92 20.30 0.86
C GLU A 22 15.54 20.04 0.24
N ASN A 23 15.47 19.28 -0.87
CA ASN A 23 14.24 18.99 -1.58
C ASN A 23 13.96 17.47 -1.77
N LYS A 24 13.99 16.72 -0.66
CA LYS A 24 13.77 15.25 -0.63
C LYS A 24 12.56 14.78 -1.43
N ILE A 25 11.44 15.50 -1.37
CA ILE A 25 10.20 15.15 -2.11
C ILE A 25 10.47 15.09 -3.62
N PHE A 26 11.15 16.09 -4.19
CA PHE A 26 11.42 16.12 -5.63
C PHE A 26 12.41 15.04 -6.05
N GLN A 27 13.39 14.72 -5.19
CA GLN A 27 14.31 13.62 -5.46
C GLN A 27 13.58 12.27 -5.49
N MET A 28 12.68 12.03 -4.53
CA MET A 28 11.86 10.81 -4.49
C MET A 28 10.95 10.69 -5.72
N ASP A 29 10.24 11.76 -6.07
CA ASP A 29 9.39 11.79 -7.27
C ASP A 29 10.21 11.52 -8.54
N ALA A 30 11.43 12.06 -8.61
CA ALA A 30 12.33 11.80 -9.74
C ALA A 30 12.77 10.34 -9.81
N TYR A 31 13.09 9.69 -8.68
CA TYR A 31 13.37 8.25 -8.64
C TYR A 31 12.16 7.41 -9.09
N ILE A 32 10.96 7.74 -8.60
CA ILE A 32 9.73 7.03 -8.95
C ILE A 32 9.44 7.18 -10.45
N LEU A 33 9.48 8.41 -10.97
CA LEU A 33 9.27 8.68 -12.38
C LEU A 33 10.30 7.98 -13.27
N LEU A 34 11.58 8.01 -12.87
CA LEU A 34 12.65 7.32 -13.59
C LEU A 34 12.40 5.81 -13.64
N SER A 35 11.97 5.19 -12.53
CA SER A 35 11.63 3.77 -12.50
C SER A 35 10.46 3.44 -13.43
N HIS A 36 9.43 4.28 -13.48
CA HIS A 36 8.31 4.12 -14.40
C HIS A 36 8.73 4.24 -15.87
N ILE A 37 9.58 5.21 -16.21
CA ILE A 37 10.11 5.34 -17.57
C ILE A 37 10.87 4.06 -17.95
N TYR A 38 11.71 3.53 -17.06
CA TYR A 38 12.42 2.29 -17.31
C TYR A 38 11.50 1.09 -17.51
N ILE A 39 10.40 0.98 -16.75
CA ILE A 39 9.37 -0.04 -16.97
C ILE A 39 8.72 0.11 -18.35
N ILE A 40 8.32 1.34 -18.72
CA ILE A 40 7.63 1.62 -20.00
C ILE A 40 8.49 1.23 -21.20
N ILE A 41 9.82 1.46 -21.14
CA ILE A 41 10.74 1.07 -22.20
C ILE A 41 11.23 -0.38 -22.10
N GLY A 42 10.65 -1.19 -21.19
CA GLY A 42 10.95 -2.61 -21.03
C GLY A 42 12.24 -2.93 -20.28
N ASN A 43 12.86 -1.96 -19.62
CA ASN A 43 14.08 -2.14 -18.83
C ASN A 43 13.78 -2.32 -17.33
N THR A 44 13.12 -3.43 -17.00
CA THR A 44 12.74 -3.76 -15.61
C THR A 44 13.94 -3.81 -14.66
N LYS A 45 15.12 -4.23 -15.13
CA LYS A 45 16.34 -4.25 -14.31
C LYS A 45 16.76 -2.84 -13.86
N LYS A 46 16.78 -1.85 -14.76
CA LYS A 46 17.11 -0.47 -14.37
C LYS A 46 16.02 0.14 -13.49
N ALA A 47 14.76 -0.24 -13.69
CA ALA A 47 13.68 0.19 -12.80
C ALA A 47 13.90 -0.33 -11.36
N GLU A 48 14.26 -1.61 -11.22
CA GLU A 48 14.62 -2.21 -9.94
C GLU A 48 15.80 -1.50 -9.28
N GLU A 49 16.92 -1.32 -10.02
CA GLU A 49 18.10 -0.61 -9.52
C GLU A 49 17.78 0.82 -9.07
N THR A 50 16.84 1.49 -9.75
CA THR A 50 16.38 2.84 -9.41
C THR A 50 15.58 2.83 -8.10
N LEU A 51 14.67 1.88 -7.92
CA LEU A 51 13.87 1.78 -6.69
C LEU A 51 14.70 1.28 -5.50
N ILE A 52 15.70 0.42 -5.72
CA ILE A 52 16.67 0.05 -4.69
C ILE A 52 17.38 1.30 -4.16
N LYS A 53 17.86 2.19 -5.06
CA LYS A 53 18.46 3.47 -4.65
C LYS A 53 17.49 4.37 -3.89
N LEU A 54 16.23 4.44 -4.34
CA LEU A 54 15.19 5.19 -3.64
C LEU A 54 15.04 4.70 -2.20
N THR A 55 14.83 3.40 -2.00
CA THR A 55 14.67 2.83 -0.64
C THR A 55 15.96 2.85 0.18
N HIS A 56 17.13 2.91 -0.45
CA HIS A 56 18.39 3.11 0.27
C HIS A 56 18.53 4.54 0.82
N ASN A 57 18.13 5.54 0.02
CA ASN A 57 18.22 6.94 0.40
C ASN A 57 17.08 7.37 1.35
N TYR A 58 15.92 6.71 1.26
CA TYR A 58 14.74 6.99 2.11
C TYR A 58 14.19 5.67 2.70
N PRO A 59 14.97 5.00 3.58
CA PRO A 59 14.62 3.66 4.07
C PRO A 59 13.37 3.62 4.96
N GLU A 60 13.03 4.75 5.56
CA GLU A 60 11.87 4.89 6.46
C GLU A 60 10.75 5.71 5.83
N ASP A 61 10.81 5.97 4.52
CA ASP A 61 9.74 6.68 3.86
C ASP A 61 8.66 5.68 3.37
N PRO A 62 7.41 5.77 3.88
CA PRO A 62 6.36 4.83 3.49
C PRO A 62 6.00 4.91 2.01
N TYR A 63 6.12 6.09 1.39
CA TYR A 63 5.82 6.27 -0.03
C TYR A 63 6.87 5.55 -0.89
N ALA A 64 8.16 5.70 -0.57
CA ALA A 64 9.24 4.94 -1.20
C ALA A 64 9.04 3.42 -1.10
N LEU A 65 8.71 2.93 0.09
CA LEU A 65 8.45 1.50 0.33
C LEU A 65 7.22 1.01 -0.44
N GLN A 66 6.15 1.81 -0.52
CA GLN A 66 4.95 1.44 -1.26
C GLN A 66 5.25 1.21 -2.75
N PHE A 67 6.04 2.08 -3.39
CA PHE A 67 6.44 1.89 -4.79
C PHE A 67 7.32 0.66 -4.98
N PHE A 68 8.26 0.42 -4.07
CA PHE A 68 9.13 -0.74 -4.14
C PHE A 68 8.35 -2.06 -3.98
N GLY A 69 7.41 -2.12 -3.05
CA GLY A 69 6.52 -3.27 -2.88
C GLY A 69 5.67 -3.50 -4.14
N ARG A 70 5.06 -2.46 -4.70
CA ARG A 70 4.27 -2.55 -5.95
C ARG A 70 5.10 -3.03 -7.13
N PHE A 71 6.36 -2.60 -7.21
CA PHE A 71 7.26 -3.04 -8.26
C PHE A 71 7.49 -4.54 -8.23
N TYR A 72 7.91 -5.08 -7.09
CA TYR A 72 8.14 -6.53 -6.97
C TYR A 72 6.85 -7.34 -7.10
N TYR A 73 5.73 -6.81 -6.60
CA TYR A 73 4.46 -7.49 -6.73
C TYR A 73 4.06 -7.67 -8.20
N LYS A 74 4.23 -6.62 -9.01
CA LYS A 74 3.77 -6.59 -10.41
C LYS A 74 4.76 -7.18 -11.40
N TYR A 75 6.05 -6.93 -11.20
CA TYR A 75 7.11 -7.24 -12.17
C TYR A 75 8.09 -8.30 -11.66
N GLY A 76 7.90 -8.78 -10.43
CA GLY A 76 8.59 -9.96 -9.91
C GLY A 76 8.24 -11.21 -10.72
N ASN A 77 9.21 -12.10 -10.88
CA ASN A 77 9.07 -13.27 -11.76
C ASN A 77 8.99 -14.59 -11.00
N ASN A 78 9.03 -14.55 -9.66
CA ASN A 78 9.06 -15.73 -8.82
C ASN A 78 8.40 -15.44 -7.45
N THR A 79 8.23 -16.48 -6.65
CA THR A 79 7.63 -16.38 -5.32
C THR A 79 8.45 -15.53 -4.36
N THR A 80 9.79 -15.56 -4.47
CA THR A 80 10.69 -14.75 -3.65
C THR A 80 10.47 -13.25 -3.85
N ASP A 81 10.22 -12.81 -5.08
CA ASP A 81 9.91 -11.41 -5.38
C ASP A 81 8.55 -11.01 -4.77
N ILE A 82 7.56 -11.90 -4.85
CA ILE A 82 6.26 -11.65 -4.22
C ILE A 82 6.38 -11.60 -2.70
N ASP A 83 7.15 -12.49 -2.08
CA ASP A 83 7.40 -12.46 -0.63
C ASP A 83 8.12 -11.17 -0.24
N LYS A 84 9.05 -10.70 -1.06
CA LYS A 84 9.71 -9.40 -0.88
C LYS A 84 8.71 -8.25 -0.94
N ALA A 85 7.78 -8.27 -1.91
CA ALA A 85 6.72 -7.26 -2.00
C ALA A 85 5.85 -7.21 -0.74
N ILE A 86 5.40 -8.38 -0.26
CA ILE A 86 4.58 -8.46 0.95
C ILE A 86 5.36 -8.02 2.19
N HIS A 87 6.62 -8.40 2.31
CA HIS A 87 7.48 -7.90 3.38
C HIS A 87 7.60 -6.37 3.34
N THR A 88 7.88 -5.79 2.16
CA THR A 88 7.97 -4.33 1.98
C THR A 88 6.67 -3.60 2.31
N PHE A 89 5.51 -4.16 1.94
CA PHE A 89 4.21 -3.60 2.32
C PHE A 89 3.95 -3.63 3.82
N ASN A 90 4.32 -4.72 4.50
CA ASN A 90 4.21 -4.78 5.97
C ASN A 90 5.12 -3.75 6.64
N GLU A 91 6.36 -3.57 6.15
CA GLU A 91 7.27 -2.55 6.67
C GLU A 91 6.75 -1.13 6.43
N CYS A 92 6.18 -0.87 5.24
CA CYS A 92 5.53 0.42 4.94
C CYS A 92 4.44 0.75 5.98
N ILE A 93 3.54 -0.20 6.26
CA ILE A 93 2.47 -0.03 7.25
C ILE A 93 3.04 0.13 8.67
N ARG A 94 4.02 -0.70 9.05
CA ARG A 94 4.65 -0.66 10.36
C ARG A 94 5.29 0.70 10.63
N ILE A 95 6.08 1.21 9.69
CA ILE A 95 6.75 2.51 9.81
C ILE A 95 5.73 3.63 9.88
N SER A 96 4.69 3.60 9.03
CA SER A 96 3.63 4.61 9.08
C SER A 96 2.89 4.65 10.41
N TRP A 97 2.65 3.48 11.00
CA TRP A 97 2.05 3.38 12.31
C TRP A 97 2.99 3.90 13.41
N GLU A 98 4.23 3.41 13.46
CA GLU A 98 5.19 3.76 14.51
C GLU A 98 5.58 5.24 14.48
N GLN A 99 5.72 5.84 13.30
CA GLN A 99 6.15 7.23 13.16
C GLN A 99 4.99 8.23 13.22
N PHE A 100 3.85 7.90 12.60
CA PHE A 100 2.77 8.86 12.39
C PHE A 100 1.44 8.47 13.05
N GLY A 101 1.34 7.27 13.63
CA GLY A 101 0.10 6.78 14.26
C GLY A 101 -1.07 6.65 13.28
N ARG A 102 -0.79 6.42 12.00
CA ARG A 102 -1.79 6.37 10.93
C ARG A 102 -1.76 5.04 10.18
N VAL A 103 -2.87 4.76 9.50
CA VAL A 103 -3.11 3.50 8.77
C VAL A 103 -3.51 3.73 7.30
N ASN A 104 -3.16 4.90 6.75
CA ASN A 104 -3.57 5.30 5.40
C ASN A 104 -3.04 4.35 4.33
N GLU A 105 -1.80 3.88 4.54
CA GLU A 105 -1.06 3.00 3.65
C GLU A 105 -1.76 1.64 3.50
N ILE A 106 -2.53 1.20 4.52
CA ILE A 106 -3.35 -0.01 4.41
C ILE A 106 -4.34 0.12 3.27
N SER A 107 -5.05 1.25 3.16
CA SER A 107 -6.08 1.42 2.14
C SER A 107 -5.48 1.30 0.73
N ASP A 108 -4.34 1.95 0.50
CA ASP A 108 -3.68 1.98 -0.80
C ASP A 108 -3.08 0.62 -1.19
N ILE A 109 -2.51 -0.11 -0.22
CA ILE A 109 -1.92 -1.43 -0.44
C ILE A 109 -3.03 -2.47 -0.65
N VAL A 110 -4.05 -2.48 0.20
CA VAL A 110 -5.16 -3.42 0.09
C VAL A 110 -5.96 -3.21 -1.19
N LYS A 111 -6.30 -1.96 -1.55
CA LYS A 111 -6.97 -1.67 -2.82
C LYS A 111 -6.13 -2.13 -4.01
N TYR A 112 -4.82 -1.94 -3.96
CA TYR A 112 -3.91 -2.40 -5.00
C TYR A 112 -3.95 -3.93 -5.15
N LEU A 113 -3.80 -4.69 -4.06
CA LEU A 113 -3.87 -6.16 -4.07
C LEU A 113 -5.25 -6.69 -4.50
N VAL A 114 -6.33 -6.10 -4.00
CA VAL A 114 -7.71 -6.42 -4.39
C VAL A 114 -7.92 -6.16 -5.88
N SER A 115 -7.41 -5.06 -6.43
CA SER A 115 -7.52 -4.76 -7.86
C SER A 115 -6.74 -5.74 -8.74
N ALA A 116 -5.73 -6.41 -8.18
CA ALA A 116 -5.01 -7.51 -8.81
C ALA A 116 -5.71 -8.87 -8.62
N GLY A 117 -6.82 -8.93 -7.87
CA GLY A 117 -7.56 -10.16 -7.56
C GLY A 117 -6.91 -11.01 -6.46
N ASP A 118 -5.94 -10.48 -5.72
CA ASP A 118 -5.18 -11.22 -4.70
C ASP A 118 -5.75 -11.01 -3.30
N PHE A 119 -6.91 -11.61 -3.07
CA PHE A 119 -7.60 -11.55 -1.80
C PHE A 119 -6.81 -12.23 -0.68
N VAL A 120 -6.10 -13.33 -0.98
CA VAL A 120 -5.28 -14.05 -0.01
C VAL A 120 -4.23 -13.15 0.62
N ARG A 121 -3.47 -12.42 -0.20
CA ARG A 121 -2.44 -11.50 0.33
C ARG A 121 -3.05 -10.23 0.91
N SER A 122 -4.20 -9.78 0.42
CA SER A 122 -4.96 -8.69 1.02
C SER A 122 -5.34 -9.01 2.48
N HIS A 123 -5.91 -10.20 2.72
CA HIS A 123 -6.19 -10.71 4.05
C HIS A 123 -4.92 -10.82 4.90
N ALA A 124 -3.82 -11.36 4.35
CA ALA A 124 -2.55 -11.48 5.08
C ALA A 124 -2.00 -10.13 5.57
N ILE A 125 -2.03 -9.09 4.72
CA ILE A 125 -1.63 -7.73 5.10
C ILE A 125 -2.50 -7.22 6.25
N LEU A 126 -3.82 -7.41 6.18
CA LEU A 126 -4.74 -6.97 7.23
C LEU A 126 -4.50 -7.73 8.54
N GLN A 127 -4.29 -9.04 8.50
CA GLN A 127 -3.98 -9.83 9.70
C GLN A 127 -2.70 -9.37 10.39
N ASN A 128 -1.63 -9.13 9.61
CA ASN A 128 -0.40 -8.57 10.15
C ASN A 128 -0.63 -7.18 10.76
N THR A 129 -1.44 -6.36 10.09
CA THR A 129 -1.72 -5.02 10.58
C THR A 129 -2.53 -5.01 11.88
N LYS A 130 -3.48 -5.96 12.06
CA LYS A 130 -4.21 -6.13 13.32
C LYS A 130 -3.26 -6.30 14.51
N ALA A 131 -2.15 -7.03 14.33
CA ALA A 131 -1.15 -7.23 15.39
C ALA A 131 -0.40 -5.93 15.76
N ILE A 132 -0.27 -5.00 14.81
CA ILE A 132 0.45 -3.73 14.98
C ILE A 132 -0.44 -2.69 15.69
N VAL A 133 -1.72 -2.60 15.32
CA VAL A 133 -2.61 -1.50 15.75
C VAL A 133 -3.47 -1.82 16.98
N THR A 134 -3.19 -2.94 17.67
CA THR A 134 -4.00 -3.46 18.79
C THR A 134 -4.28 -2.46 19.92
N SER A 135 -3.40 -1.48 20.13
CA SER A 135 -3.54 -0.47 21.17
C SER A 135 -4.48 0.68 20.82
N ASN A 136 -4.96 0.75 19.57
CA ASN A 136 -5.83 1.81 19.09
C ASN A 136 -7.12 1.21 18.53
N ASN A 137 -8.24 1.52 19.21
CA ASN A 137 -9.55 1.01 18.84
C ASN A 137 -9.99 1.50 17.46
N GLU A 138 -9.77 2.76 17.13
CA GLU A 138 -10.19 3.30 15.83
C GLU A 138 -9.44 2.63 14.67
N ALA A 139 -8.11 2.54 14.77
CA ALA A 139 -7.27 1.87 13.79
C ALA A 139 -7.63 0.37 13.66
N SER A 140 -7.85 -0.31 14.79
CA SER A 140 -8.32 -1.71 14.79
C SER A 140 -9.64 -1.85 14.05
N GLY A 141 -10.60 -0.95 14.30
CA GLY A 141 -11.89 -0.90 13.60
C GLY A 141 -11.74 -0.72 12.09
N ILE A 142 -10.86 0.19 11.64
CA ILE A 142 -10.55 0.41 10.21
C ILE A 142 -10.03 -0.87 9.56
N VAL A 143 -9.12 -1.59 10.22
CA VAL A 143 -8.53 -2.82 9.68
C VAL A 143 -9.59 -3.92 9.54
N TYR A 144 -10.44 -4.12 10.56
CA TYR A 144 -11.55 -5.08 10.46
C TYR A 144 -12.57 -4.66 9.40
N TYR A 145 -12.79 -3.37 9.20
CA TYR A 145 -13.71 -2.88 8.18
C TYR A 145 -13.21 -3.20 6.76
N PHE A 146 -11.93 -2.97 6.47
CA PHE A 146 -11.35 -3.37 5.17
C PHE A 146 -11.40 -4.88 4.96
N ASP A 147 -11.17 -5.67 6.01
CA ASP A 147 -11.22 -7.14 5.96
C ASP A 147 -12.64 -7.64 5.64
N ALA A 148 -13.66 -7.03 6.26
CA ALA A 148 -15.06 -7.30 5.97
C ALA A 148 -15.44 -6.95 4.53
N GLN A 149 -14.94 -5.82 4.00
CA GLN A 149 -15.15 -5.43 2.60
C GLN A 149 -14.55 -6.45 1.63
N ILE A 150 -13.36 -6.98 1.92
CA ILE A 150 -12.75 -8.02 1.10
C ILE A 150 -13.60 -9.29 1.09
N TYR A 151 -14.02 -9.78 2.26
CA TYR A 151 -14.89 -10.96 2.32
C TYR A 151 -16.18 -10.77 1.52
N ALA A 152 -16.77 -9.58 1.54
CA ALA A 152 -17.94 -9.28 0.73
C ALA A 152 -17.64 -9.32 -0.78
N LEU A 153 -16.48 -8.80 -1.21
CA LEU A 153 -16.03 -8.88 -2.61
C LEU A 153 -15.77 -10.32 -3.06
N GLU A 154 -15.36 -11.21 -2.14
CA GLU A 154 -15.24 -12.65 -2.38
C GLU A 154 -16.60 -13.38 -2.40
N GLY A 155 -17.70 -12.69 -2.13
CA GLY A 155 -19.04 -13.28 -1.99
C GLY A 155 -19.26 -14.01 -0.66
N ASN A 156 -18.33 -13.93 0.29
CA ASN A 156 -18.42 -14.53 1.61
C ASN A 156 -19.14 -13.59 2.60
N ASN A 157 -20.44 -13.37 2.37
CA ASN A 157 -21.25 -12.45 3.18
C ASN A 157 -21.33 -12.87 4.66
N THR A 158 -21.18 -14.16 4.97
CA THR A 158 -21.17 -14.65 6.35
C THR A 158 -19.95 -14.17 7.11
N GLU A 159 -18.73 -14.38 6.59
CA GLU A 159 -17.52 -13.87 7.23
C GLU A 159 -17.43 -12.34 7.14
N ALA A 160 -17.94 -11.72 6.07
CA ALA A 160 -18.02 -10.28 5.97
C ALA A 160 -18.82 -9.67 7.15
N ARG A 161 -19.99 -10.23 7.47
CA ARG A 161 -20.82 -9.77 8.60
C ARG A 161 -20.13 -9.96 9.95
N LYS A 162 -19.60 -11.15 10.19
CA LYS A 162 -18.89 -11.47 11.43
C LYS A 162 -17.67 -10.57 11.64
N THR A 163 -16.95 -10.26 10.57
CA THR A 163 -15.79 -9.36 10.60
C THR A 163 -16.23 -7.89 10.79
N ALA A 164 -17.35 -7.49 10.18
CA ALA A 164 -17.95 -6.18 10.39
C ALA A 164 -18.46 -5.98 11.83
N GLU A 165 -18.93 -7.03 12.53
CA GLU A 165 -19.27 -6.94 13.95
C GLU A 165 -18.04 -6.61 14.82
N GLN A 166 -16.88 -7.15 14.48
CA GLN A 166 -15.61 -6.76 15.14
C GLN A 166 -15.29 -5.29 14.88
N ALA A 167 -15.39 -4.84 13.61
CA ALA A 167 -15.22 -3.42 13.30
C ALA A 167 -16.17 -2.53 14.10
N GLN A 168 -17.44 -2.95 14.25
CA GLN A 168 -18.45 -2.22 15.02
C GLN A 168 -18.08 -2.09 16.49
N TYR A 169 -17.59 -3.17 17.11
CA TYR A 169 -17.12 -3.15 18.49
C TYR A 169 -16.04 -2.09 18.67
N TYR A 170 -15.01 -2.13 17.84
CA TYR A 170 -13.89 -1.19 17.91
C TYR A 170 -14.30 0.27 17.65
N PHE A 171 -15.17 0.53 16.67
CA PHE A 171 -15.67 1.89 16.43
C PHE A 171 -16.53 2.44 17.57
N LYS A 172 -17.27 1.58 18.29
CA LYS A 172 -17.99 1.98 19.51
C LYS A 172 -17.02 2.34 20.63
N GLU A 173 -16.01 1.51 20.88
CA GLU A 173 -14.99 1.79 21.91
C GLU A 173 -14.17 3.06 21.58
N ALA A 174 -13.99 3.36 20.30
CA ALA A 174 -13.36 4.59 19.83
C ALA A 174 -14.28 5.82 19.86
N ASN A 175 -15.58 5.67 20.15
CA ASN A 175 -16.59 6.72 20.02
C ASN A 175 -16.61 7.40 18.63
N ASN A 176 -16.47 6.61 17.55
CA ASN A 176 -16.47 7.14 16.17
C ASN A 176 -17.84 6.91 15.48
N PRO A 177 -18.78 7.89 15.54
CA PRO A 177 -20.11 7.75 14.95
C PRO A 177 -20.11 7.77 13.42
N GLU A 178 -19.12 8.40 12.79
CA GLU A 178 -19.01 8.47 11.33
C GLU A 178 -18.67 7.09 10.76
N ALA A 179 -17.65 6.43 11.33
CA ALA A 179 -17.28 5.06 10.96
C ALA A 179 -18.43 4.07 11.22
N LEU A 180 -19.19 4.22 12.31
CA LEU A 180 -20.37 3.40 12.58
C LEU A 180 -21.47 3.60 11.52
N LYS A 181 -21.66 4.83 11.04
CA LYS A 181 -22.61 5.14 9.97
C LYS A 181 -22.19 4.50 8.66
N GLU A 182 -20.91 4.59 8.30
CA GLU A 182 -20.37 3.94 7.09
C GLU A 182 -20.50 2.41 7.15
N LEU A 183 -20.13 1.82 8.29
CA LEU A 183 -20.24 0.38 8.51
C LEU A 183 -21.69 -0.12 8.39
N ARG A 184 -22.66 0.65 8.88
CA ARG A 184 -24.08 0.33 8.72
C ARG A 184 -24.49 0.32 7.24
N ASN A 185 -24.09 1.35 6.47
CA ASN A 185 -24.40 1.41 5.04
C ASN A 185 -23.80 0.20 4.29
N PHE A 186 -22.58 -0.20 4.65
CA PHE A 186 -21.95 -1.42 4.11
C PHE A 186 -22.74 -2.70 4.48
N LEU A 187 -23.15 -2.86 5.73
CA LEU A 187 -23.94 -4.02 6.18
C LEU A 187 -25.31 -4.14 5.48
N GLU A 188 -25.92 -2.99 5.15
CA GLU A 188 -27.15 -2.90 4.36
C GLU A 188 -26.90 -3.33 2.91
N SER A 189 -25.77 -2.93 2.30
CA SER A 189 -25.45 -3.27 0.91
C SER A 189 -25.16 -4.76 0.70
N ILE A 190 -24.69 -5.48 1.72
CA ILE A 190 -24.44 -6.94 1.65
C ILE A 190 -25.62 -7.78 2.17
N GLY A 191 -26.75 -7.14 2.53
CA GLY A 191 -27.98 -7.79 3.01
C GLY A 191 -29.10 -7.90 1.99
N GLN A 192 -28.90 -7.31 0.83
CA GLN A 192 -29.72 -7.48 -0.37
C GLN A 192 -29.15 -8.61 -1.22
#